data_AF-A0A078AS96-F1
#
_entry.id   AF-A0A078AS96-F1
#
_cell.length_a   1.000
_cell.length_b   1.000
_cell.length_c   1.000
_cell.angle_alpha   90.00
_cell.angle_beta   90.00
_cell.angle_gamma   90.00
#
_symmetry.space_group_name_H-M   'P 1'
#
loop_
_entity.id
_entity.type
_entity.pdbx_description
1 polymer ?
#
loop_
_entity_poly.entity_id
_entity_poly.type
_entity_poly.pdbx_seq_one_letter_code
_entity_poly.pdbx_strand_id
1 'polypeptide(L)'
;MKAIIFSMASGKILESMVKQQIIGETFKIFLDQEQFDSAIHLIIYFEDFETDTYLSQCIDYLIDQTKKPQFYEFKILFLIKLFDYIKYVQFDNFIQYLEILVKGDQNLFFYSSNPIKLAMILIDILYLIKRKFKVALFRIDLLKIEIEDLTKRIIKAITNSDELKQLLKQKDLRGNDSLYYMSLYNVYTILDTTSTDKILQDFWKSSKDVTGYLIEASSSFRIIMSNSTRFLPQFEEQNRFYKKIDLKKLKSHTFQFEVWKKSMQISLVHQLREEMSQIKDGELLALQNYVQIIDQQLEDAGYDINLAIDDNMCSQLDDIPQLQLNKNLPEAHLWRLPQLKLDICLENNRRYR
;
A
#
# COMPACT_ATOMS: atom_id res chain seq x y z
N MET A 1 22.51 -3.25 53.76
CA MET A 1 21.49 -2.98 52.71
C MET A 1 22.09 -2.77 51.31
N LYS A 2 23.13 -1.95 51.09
CA LYS A 2 23.72 -1.74 49.74
C LYS A 2 24.20 -3.02 49.02
N ALA A 3 24.71 -4.02 49.76
CA ALA A 3 25.17 -5.29 49.16
C ALA A 3 24.02 -6.22 48.66
N ILE A 4 22.84 -6.15 49.27
CA ILE A 4 21.68 -6.98 48.87
C ILE A 4 21.02 -6.41 47.61
N ILE A 5 20.99 -5.08 47.47
CA ILE A 5 20.49 -4.41 46.26
C ILE A 5 21.38 -4.75 45.05
N PHE A 6 22.70 -4.86 45.25
CA PHE A 6 23.63 -5.26 44.20
C PHE A 6 23.42 -6.72 43.75
N SER A 7 23.14 -7.63 44.69
CA SER A 7 22.84 -9.03 44.41
C SER A 7 21.52 -9.26 43.67
N MET A 8 20.48 -8.46 43.96
CA MET A 8 19.20 -8.54 43.23
C MET A 8 19.27 -7.88 41.84
N ALA A 9 20.05 -6.81 41.70
CA ALA A 9 20.28 -6.18 40.40
C ALA A 9 21.09 -7.11 39.46
N SER A 10 22.10 -7.82 39.98
CA SER A 10 22.88 -8.78 39.18
C SER A 10 22.05 -9.95 38.65
N GLY A 11 21.02 -10.39 39.39
CA GLY A 11 20.13 -11.48 38.95
C GLY A 11 19.29 -11.10 37.72
N LYS A 12 18.68 -9.92 37.73
CA LYS A 12 17.87 -9.43 36.59
C LYS A 12 18.70 -9.19 35.34
N ILE A 13 19.93 -8.68 35.51
CA ILE A 13 20.86 -8.47 34.39
C ILE A 13 21.23 -9.81 33.76
N LEU A 14 21.59 -10.81 34.57
CA LEU A 14 21.93 -12.14 34.06
C LEU A 14 20.77 -12.79 33.29
N GLU A 15 19.54 -12.67 33.82
CA GLU A 15 18.35 -13.20 33.15
C GLU A 15 18.09 -12.52 31.80
N SER A 16 18.30 -11.19 31.72
CA SER A 16 18.17 -10.45 30.45
C SER A 16 19.22 -10.85 29.41
N MET A 17 20.47 -11.09 29.84
CA MET A 17 21.55 -11.53 28.93
C MET A 17 21.28 -12.93 28.37
N VAL A 18 20.82 -13.86 29.21
CA VAL A 18 20.47 -15.22 28.78
C VAL A 18 19.30 -15.18 27.78
N LYS A 19 18.27 -14.36 28.04
CA LYS A 19 17.15 -14.16 27.11
C LYS A 19 17.62 -13.62 25.76
N GLN A 20 18.46 -12.59 25.75
CA GLN A 20 19.03 -12.04 24.50
C GLN A 20 19.81 -13.11 23.72
N GLN A 21 20.64 -13.89 24.39
CA GLN A 21 21.39 -14.96 23.73
C GLN A 21 20.46 -16.02 23.10
N ILE A 22 19.43 -16.45 23.81
CA ILE A 22 18.44 -17.42 23.29
C ILE A 22 17.73 -16.86 22.06
N ILE A 23 17.30 -15.60 22.12
CA ILE A 23 16.66 -14.91 20.98
C ILE A 23 17.63 -14.87 19.79
N GLY A 24 18.93 -14.66 20.02
CA GLY A 24 20.00 -14.67 19.01
C GLY A 24 20.13 -15.96 18.26
N GLU A 25 20.29 -17.03 19.03
CA GLU A 25 20.43 -18.35 18.45
C GLU A 25 19.13 -18.76 17.74
N THR A 26 17.97 -18.41 18.29
CA THR A 26 16.67 -18.66 17.65
C THR A 26 16.54 -17.90 16.32
N PHE A 27 16.95 -16.63 16.29
CA PHE A 27 16.97 -15.83 15.07
C PHE A 27 17.88 -16.45 13.99
N LYS A 28 19.08 -16.89 14.36
CA LYS A 28 19.99 -17.60 13.45
C LYS A 28 19.37 -18.88 12.90
N ILE A 29 18.75 -19.68 13.76
CA ILE A 29 18.08 -20.92 13.35
C ILE A 29 16.97 -20.63 12.34
N PHE A 30 16.13 -19.61 12.57
CA PHE A 30 15.08 -19.25 11.63
C PHE A 30 15.63 -18.78 10.28
N LEU A 31 16.71 -18.00 10.29
CA LEU A 31 17.38 -17.59 9.06
C LEU A 31 18.03 -18.76 8.30
N ASP A 32 18.65 -19.72 9.00
CA ASP A 32 19.21 -20.93 8.38
C ASP A 32 18.12 -21.84 7.77
N GLN A 33 16.91 -21.81 8.35
CA GLN A 33 15.75 -22.53 7.84
C GLN A 33 14.94 -21.72 6.81
N GLU A 34 15.41 -20.54 6.43
CA GLU A 34 14.74 -19.62 5.48
C GLU A 34 13.31 -19.20 5.94
N GLN A 35 13.05 -19.25 7.26
CA GLN A 35 11.79 -18.85 7.89
C GLN A 35 11.80 -17.35 8.21
N PHE A 36 11.77 -16.53 7.16
CA PHE A 36 11.83 -15.07 7.28
C PHE A 36 10.65 -14.50 8.09
N ASP A 37 9.43 -14.99 7.93
CA ASP A 37 8.28 -14.46 8.67
C ASP A 37 8.45 -14.60 10.19
N SER A 38 8.93 -15.77 10.64
CA SER A 38 9.22 -16.05 12.06
C SER A 38 10.35 -15.16 12.59
N ALA A 39 11.37 -14.89 11.76
CA ALA A 39 12.48 -14.03 12.14
C ALA A 39 12.05 -12.55 12.25
N ILE A 40 11.14 -12.06 11.37
CA ILE A 40 10.56 -10.70 11.51
C ILE A 40 9.72 -10.63 12.77
N HIS A 41 8.85 -11.61 12.99
CA HIS A 41 7.97 -11.67 14.16
C HIS A 41 8.79 -11.60 15.45
N LEU A 42 9.89 -12.35 15.52
CA LEU A 42 10.81 -12.30 16.66
C LEU A 42 11.44 -10.90 16.84
N ILE A 43 11.80 -10.19 15.78
CA ILE A 43 12.32 -8.81 15.93
C ILE A 43 11.25 -7.85 16.46
N ILE A 44 10.02 -7.91 15.91
CA ILE A 44 8.92 -7.00 16.28
C ILE A 44 8.46 -7.24 17.72
N TYR A 45 8.36 -8.50 18.17
CA TYR A 45 7.83 -8.80 19.50
C TYR A 45 8.83 -8.55 20.64
N PHE A 46 10.12 -8.41 20.32
CA PHE A 46 11.19 -8.22 21.30
C PHE A 46 11.91 -6.88 21.13
N GLU A 47 11.17 -5.81 20.77
CA GLU A 47 11.68 -4.42 20.70
C GLU A 47 12.40 -3.97 21.98
N ASP A 48 12.01 -4.47 23.15
CA ASP A 48 12.65 -4.11 24.43
C ASP A 48 14.07 -4.69 24.62
N PHE A 49 14.53 -5.57 23.72
CA PHE A 49 15.82 -6.28 23.85
C PHE A 49 16.93 -5.75 22.95
N GLU A 50 16.75 -4.57 22.33
CA GLU A 50 17.71 -3.88 21.47
C GLU A 50 18.96 -3.38 22.21
N THR A 51 19.80 -4.28 22.72
CA THR A 51 21.19 -3.89 23.00
C THR A 51 21.95 -3.79 21.69
N ASP A 52 22.60 -2.64 21.44
CA ASP A 52 23.39 -2.36 20.23
C ASP A 52 24.36 -3.50 19.85
N THR A 53 24.91 -4.18 20.84
CA THR A 53 25.84 -5.30 20.64
C THR A 53 25.18 -6.51 20.01
N TYR A 54 23.95 -6.82 20.41
CA TYR A 54 23.25 -8.01 19.98
C TYR A 54 22.68 -7.84 18.57
N LEU A 55 22.05 -6.71 18.30
CA LEU A 55 21.57 -6.37 16.95
C LEU A 55 22.74 -6.37 15.95
N SER A 56 23.90 -5.88 16.36
CA SER A 56 25.13 -5.96 15.55
C SER A 56 25.44 -7.41 15.16
N GLN A 57 25.37 -8.38 16.08
CA GLN A 57 25.64 -9.79 15.77
C GLN A 57 24.59 -10.38 14.82
N CYS A 58 23.31 -10.03 14.99
CA CYS A 58 22.24 -10.45 14.09
C CYS A 58 22.47 -9.90 12.67
N ILE A 59 22.90 -8.65 12.55
CA ILE A 59 23.25 -8.01 11.28
C ILE A 59 24.48 -8.69 10.66
N ASP A 60 25.53 -8.98 11.43
CA ASP A 60 26.73 -9.69 10.93
C ASP A 60 26.33 -11.03 10.29
N TYR A 61 25.48 -11.78 10.99
CA TYR A 61 24.99 -13.06 10.53
C TYR A 61 24.07 -12.93 9.31
N LEU A 62 23.17 -11.94 9.29
CA LEU A 62 22.31 -11.66 8.13
C LEU A 62 23.15 -11.32 6.88
N ILE A 63 24.22 -10.54 7.04
CA ILE A 63 25.17 -10.21 5.98
C ILE A 63 25.92 -11.45 5.52
N ASP A 64 26.32 -12.33 6.42
CA ASP A 64 26.93 -13.61 6.03
C ASP A 64 25.97 -14.47 5.18
N GLN A 65 24.68 -14.50 5.53
CA GLN A 65 23.66 -15.18 4.73
C GLN A 65 23.42 -14.53 3.36
N THR A 66 23.79 -13.26 3.14
CA THR A 66 23.75 -12.65 1.80
C THR A 66 24.77 -13.25 0.84
N LYS A 67 25.76 -14.01 1.31
CA LYS A 67 26.64 -14.79 0.42
C LYS A 67 25.88 -15.82 -0.42
N LYS A 68 24.75 -16.32 0.10
CA LYS A 68 23.87 -17.23 -0.62
C LYS A 68 22.83 -16.42 -1.41
N PRO A 69 22.69 -16.60 -2.74
CA PRO A 69 21.82 -15.77 -3.57
C PRO A 69 20.32 -16.07 -3.41
N GLN A 70 19.95 -17.14 -2.71
CA GLN A 70 18.55 -17.51 -2.46
C GLN A 70 17.85 -16.48 -1.56
N PHE A 71 16.56 -16.23 -1.83
CA PHE A 71 15.67 -15.35 -1.07
C PHE A 71 16.23 -13.94 -0.78
N TYR A 72 17.00 -13.41 -1.72
CA TYR A 72 17.73 -12.16 -1.50
C TYR A 72 16.82 -10.94 -1.29
N GLU A 73 15.61 -10.95 -1.86
CA GLU A 73 14.60 -9.92 -1.62
C GLU A 73 14.28 -9.78 -0.13
N PHE A 74 13.99 -10.89 0.55
CA PHE A 74 13.69 -10.91 1.98
C PHE A 74 14.91 -10.44 2.80
N LYS A 75 16.10 -10.93 2.46
CA LYS A 75 17.35 -10.55 3.15
C LYS A 75 17.60 -9.03 3.08
N ILE A 76 17.40 -8.41 1.92
CA ILE A 76 17.55 -6.94 1.80
C ILE A 76 16.48 -6.23 2.61
N LEU A 77 15.22 -6.67 2.55
CA LEU A 77 14.14 -6.03 3.31
C LEU A 77 14.40 -6.07 4.82
N PHE A 78 14.96 -7.17 5.33
CA PHE A 78 15.45 -7.25 6.70
C PHE A 78 16.57 -6.25 6.99
N LEU A 79 17.56 -6.15 6.09
CA LEU A 79 18.64 -5.17 6.24
C LEU A 79 18.11 -3.74 6.24
N ILE A 80 17.09 -3.42 5.44
CA ILE A 80 16.42 -2.11 5.44
C ILE A 80 15.75 -1.85 6.79
N LYS A 81 15.10 -2.85 7.39
CA LYS A 81 14.47 -2.72 8.72
C LYS A 81 15.49 -2.52 9.84
N LEU A 82 16.63 -3.19 9.76
CA LEU A 82 17.72 -3.07 10.75
C LEU A 82 18.73 -1.97 10.41
N PHE A 83 18.44 -1.14 9.40
CA PHE A 83 19.41 -0.24 8.78
C PHE A 83 20.00 0.80 9.75
N ASP A 84 19.20 1.26 10.71
CA ASP A 84 19.63 2.26 11.69
C ASP A 84 20.75 1.73 12.60
N TYR A 85 20.78 0.43 12.86
CA TYR A 85 21.78 -0.24 13.71
C TYR A 85 23.04 -0.71 12.95
N ILE A 86 23.04 -0.66 11.62
CA ILE A 86 24.18 -1.12 10.81
C ILE A 86 25.40 -0.23 11.05
N LYS A 87 26.55 -0.87 11.34
CA LYS A 87 27.87 -0.25 11.45
C LYS A 87 28.59 -0.21 10.10
N TYR A 88 29.58 0.68 9.95
CA TYR A 88 30.33 0.83 8.69
C TYR A 88 31.02 -0.47 8.24
N VAL A 89 31.65 -1.22 9.15
CA VAL A 89 32.35 -2.48 8.81
C VAL A 89 31.40 -3.52 8.21
N GLN A 90 30.21 -3.63 8.78
CA GLN A 90 29.16 -4.53 8.33
C GLN A 90 28.72 -4.18 6.91
N PHE A 91 28.42 -2.90 6.72
CA PHE A 91 28.08 -2.36 5.42
C PHE A 91 29.16 -2.62 4.36
N ASP A 92 30.43 -2.39 4.69
CA ASP A 92 31.54 -2.60 3.74
C ASP A 92 31.63 -4.06 3.28
N ASN A 93 31.46 -5.01 4.21
CA ASN A 93 31.37 -6.43 3.90
C ASN A 93 30.17 -6.75 3.01
N PHE A 94 29.00 -6.17 3.30
CA PHE A 94 27.80 -6.34 2.48
C PHE A 94 28.00 -5.88 1.04
N ILE A 95 28.57 -4.69 0.83
CA ILE A 95 28.85 -4.20 -0.53
C ILE A 95 29.88 -5.06 -1.23
N GLN A 96 30.91 -5.53 -0.53
CA GLN A 96 31.88 -6.45 -1.12
C GLN A 96 31.22 -7.73 -1.64
N TYR A 97 30.31 -8.33 -0.87
CA TYR A 97 29.57 -9.50 -1.32
C TYR A 97 28.62 -9.18 -2.48
N LEU A 98 27.94 -8.04 -2.42
CA LEU A 98 27.04 -7.59 -3.47
C LEU A 98 27.80 -7.36 -4.79
N GLU A 99 28.98 -6.73 -4.75
CA GLU A 99 29.85 -6.58 -5.93
C GLU A 99 30.27 -7.92 -6.54
N ILE A 100 30.63 -8.89 -5.70
CA ILE A 100 30.99 -10.24 -6.17
C ILE A 100 29.79 -10.91 -6.85
N LEU A 101 28.59 -10.76 -6.28
CA LEU A 101 27.36 -11.36 -6.82
C LEU A 101 26.84 -10.66 -8.10
N VAL A 102 27.11 -9.36 -8.25
CA VAL A 102 26.73 -8.58 -9.44
C VAL A 102 27.72 -8.77 -10.59
N LYS A 103 29.01 -8.93 -10.29
CA LYS A 103 30.06 -9.14 -11.30
C LYS A 103 30.26 -10.61 -11.66
N GLY A 104 29.90 -11.53 -10.77
CA GLY A 104 30.13 -12.96 -10.93
C GLY A 104 29.19 -13.59 -11.97
N ASP A 105 29.61 -14.74 -12.51
CA ASP A 105 28.83 -15.49 -13.51
C ASP A 105 27.49 -16.00 -12.95
N GLN A 106 27.44 -16.26 -11.64
CA GLN A 106 26.22 -16.60 -10.92
C GLN A 106 25.44 -15.33 -10.58
N ASN A 107 24.86 -14.67 -11.60
CA ASN A 107 24.11 -13.44 -11.38
C ASN A 107 22.99 -13.67 -10.37
N LEU A 108 22.95 -12.82 -9.34
CA LEU A 108 21.93 -12.79 -8.31
C LEU A 108 20.49 -12.87 -8.87
N PHE A 109 20.27 -12.23 -10.02
CA PHE A 109 18.98 -12.12 -10.68
C PHE A 109 18.38 -13.45 -11.14
N PHE A 110 19.20 -14.50 -11.36
CA PHE A 110 18.70 -15.81 -11.81
C PHE A 110 17.91 -16.55 -10.74
N TYR A 111 18.15 -16.25 -9.46
CA TYR A 111 17.48 -16.92 -8.34
C TYR A 111 16.20 -16.21 -7.90
N SER A 112 15.90 -15.03 -8.47
CA SER A 112 14.71 -14.26 -8.15
C SER A 112 13.58 -14.55 -9.11
N SER A 113 12.36 -14.72 -8.58
CA SER A 113 11.14 -14.79 -9.41
C SER A 113 10.90 -13.50 -10.18
N ASN A 114 11.29 -12.36 -9.61
CA ASN A 114 11.20 -11.06 -10.26
C ASN A 114 12.54 -10.31 -10.13
N PRO A 115 13.41 -10.39 -11.15
CA PRO A 115 14.73 -9.77 -11.10
C PRO A 115 14.65 -8.23 -11.15
N ILE A 116 13.64 -7.66 -11.80
CA ILE A 116 13.47 -6.21 -11.92
C ILE A 116 13.13 -5.62 -10.55
N LYS A 117 12.19 -6.23 -9.84
CA LYS A 117 11.82 -5.84 -8.47
C LYS A 117 13.02 -5.93 -7.54
N LEU A 118 13.79 -7.02 -7.61
CA LEU A 118 15.00 -7.18 -6.80
C LEU A 118 16.04 -6.08 -7.09
N ALA A 119 16.26 -5.75 -8.37
CA ALA A 119 17.15 -4.65 -8.74
C ALA A 119 16.70 -3.31 -8.15
N MET A 120 15.39 -3.04 -8.13
CA MET A 120 14.86 -1.81 -7.57
C MET A 120 15.03 -1.73 -6.04
N ILE A 121 14.79 -2.84 -5.33
CA ILE A 121 15.01 -2.94 -3.89
C ILE A 121 16.51 -2.80 -3.55
N LEU A 122 17.40 -3.32 -4.40
CA LEU A 122 18.84 -3.10 -4.27
C LEU A 122 19.22 -1.63 -4.41
N ILE A 123 18.63 -0.92 -5.37
CA ILE A 123 18.87 0.52 -5.54
C ILE A 123 18.33 1.31 -4.33
N ASP A 124 17.19 0.90 -3.76
CA ASP A 124 16.62 1.46 -2.52
C ASP A 124 17.63 1.40 -1.36
N ILE A 125 18.15 0.21 -1.06
CA ILE A 125 19.13 0.06 0.02
C ILE A 125 20.45 0.81 -0.27
N LEU A 126 20.92 0.81 -1.52
CA LEU A 126 22.11 1.58 -1.92
C LEU A 126 21.93 3.09 -1.69
N TYR A 127 20.74 3.62 -1.93
CA TYR A 127 20.44 5.02 -1.66
C TYR A 127 20.40 5.33 -0.15
N LEU A 128 19.78 4.45 0.66
CA LEU A 128 19.80 4.57 2.13
C LEU A 128 21.23 4.57 2.67
N ILE A 129 22.06 3.67 2.16
CA ILE A 129 23.49 3.61 2.45
C ILE A 129 24.17 4.91 2.08
N LYS A 130 23.99 5.40 0.85
CA LYS A 130 24.62 6.64 0.36
C LYS A 130 24.31 7.83 1.27
N ARG A 131 23.10 7.87 1.85
CA ARG A 131 22.69 8.90 2.82
C ARG A 131 23.41 8.76 4.16
N LYS A 132 23.58 7.55 4.68
CA LYS A 132 24.21 7.29 5.99
C LYS A 132 25.75 7.35 5.93
N PHE A 133 26.36 6.76 4.90
CA PHE A 133 27.82 6.58 4.79
C PHE A 133 28.39 7.32 3.57
N LYS A 134 28.66 8.62 3.73
CA LYS A 134 29.20 9.48 2.64
C LYS A 134 30.53 8.98 2.06
N VAL A 135 31.34 8.25 2.84
CA VAL A 135 32.64 7.71 2.42
C VAL A 135 32.51 6.71 1.25
N ALA A 136 31.40 6.00 1.17
CA ALA A 136 31.18 4.95 0.17
C ALA A 136 30.44 5.42 -1.09
N LEU A 137 30.19 6.73 -1.23
CA LEU A 137 29.37 7.29 -2.30
C LEU A 137 29.84 6.85 -3.69
N PHE A 138 31.13 6.94 -3.97
CA PHE A 138 31.69 6.58 -5.28
C PHE A 138 31.48 5.10 -5.62
N ARG A 139 31.72 4.21 -4.66
CA ARG A 139 31.57 2.76 -4.83
C ARG A 139 30.10 2.39 -5.08
N ILE A 140 29.19 3.01 -4.33
CA ILE A 140 27.74 2.82 -4.49
C ILE A 140 27.28 3.30 -5.87
N ASP A 141 27.75 4.46 -6.34
CA ASP A 141 27.36 4.99 -7.64
C ASP A 141 27.84 4.10 -8.80
N LEU A 142 29.04 3.53 -8.70
CA LEU A 142 29.53 2.52 -9.66
C LEU A 142 28.65 1.26 -9.66
N LEU A 143 28.39 0.71 -8.48
CA LEU A 143 27.56 -0.49 -8.33
C LEU A 143 26.13 -0.27 -8.83
N LYS A 144 25.57 0.94 -8.59
CA LYS A 144 24.26 1.34 -9.12
C LYS A 144 24.25 1.26 -10.65
N ILE A 145 25.26 1.82 -11.33
CA ILE A 145 25.36 1.77 -12.79
C ILE A 145 25.40 0.32 -13.29
N GLU A 146 26.18 -0.54 -12.64
CA GLU A 146 26.27 -1.97 -12.99
C GLU A 146 24.91 -2.69 -12.85
N ILE A 147 24.17 -2.42 -11.77
CA ILE A 147 22.81 -2.96 -11.56
C ILE A 147 21.84 -2.43 -12.61
N GLU A 148 21.89 -1.12 -12.93
CA GLU A 148 21.04 -0.52 -13.98
C GLU A 148 21.29 -1.20 -15.34
N ASP A 149 22.55 -1.44 -15.71
CA ASP A 149 22.92 -2.08 -16.97
C ASP A 149 22.56 -3.56 -17.04
N LEU A 150 22.64 -4.30 -15.93
CA LEU A 150 22.13 -5.66 -15.84
C LEU A 150 20.60 -5.70 -15.97
N THR A 151 19.91 -4.79 -15.30
CA THR A 151 18.44 -4.69 -15.36
C THR A 151 17.98 -4.37 -16.78
N LYS A 152 18.65 -3.44 -17.47
CA LYS A 152 18.41 -3.15 -18.90
C LYS A 152 18.55 -4.40 -19.78
N ARG A 153 19.59 -5.20 -19.55
CA ARG A 153 19.82 -6.46 -20.29
C ARG A 153 18.69 -7.45 -20.05
N ILE A 154 18.24 -7.60 -18.80
CA ILE A 154 17.13 -8.47 -18.42
C ILE A 154 15.83 -8.02 -19.09
N ILE A 155 15.50 -6.73 -19.04
CA ILE A 155 14.30 -6.19 -19.69
C ILE A 155 14.33 -6.40 -21.20
N LYS A 156 15.47 -6.17 -21.86
CA LYS A 156 15.64 -6.43 -23.30
C LYS A 156 15.48 -7.91 -23.67
N ALA A 157 15.80 -8.83 -22.74
CA ALA A 157 15.65 -10.26 -22.96
C ALA A 157 14.18 -10.73 -22.88
N ILE A 158 13.31 -9.99 -22.17
CA ILE A 158 11.88 -10.30 -22.07
C ILE A 158 11.19 -9.79 -23.34
N THR A 159 10.80 -10.72 -24.22
CA THR A 159 10.15 -10.40 -25.49
C THR A 159 8.66 -10.09 -25.35
N ASN A 160 8.00 -10.69 -24.34
CA ASN A 160 6.57 -10.52 -24.10
C ASN A 160 6.28 -9.25 -23.28
N SER A 161 5.53 -8.32 -23.87
CA SER A 161 5.13 -7.07 -23.21
C SER A 161 4.20 -7.28 -22.02
N ASP A 162 3.33 -8.28 -22.06
CA ASP A 162 2.36 -8.53 -20.98
C ASP A 162 3.06 -9.10 -19.74
N GLU A 163 4.02 -10.00 -19.94
CA GLU A 163 4.87 -10.54 -18.87
C GLU A 163 5.68 -9.44 -18.21
N LEU A 164 6.33 -8.58 -19.02
CA LEU A 164 7.08 -7.44 -18.50
C LEU A 164 6.17 -6.46 -17.72
N LYS A 165 4.95 -6.22 -18.21
CA LYS A 165 3.96 -5.39 -17.51
C LYS A 165 3.57 -5.99 -16.16
N GLN A 166 3.38 -7.31 -16.08
CA GLN A 166 3.10 -8.01 -14.81
C GLN A 166 4.27 -7.90 -13.84
N LEU A 167 5.50 -8.11 -14.31
CA LEU A 167 6.72 -8.00 -13.49
C LEU A 167 6.91 -6.59 -12.94
N LEU A 168 6.64 -5.54 -13.74
CA LEU A 168 6.73 -4.14 -13.29
C LEU A 168 5.66 -3.79 -12.24
N LYS A 169 4.45 -4.34 -12.37
CA LYS A 169 3.32 -4.10 -11.46
C LYS A 169 3.35 -4.93 -10.18
N GLN A 170 4.18 -5.96 -10.11
CA GLN A 170 4.24 -6.81 -8.93
C GLN A 170 4.66 -5.99 -7.71
N LYS A 171 3.82 -5.99 -6.68
CA LYS A 171 4.09 -5.32 -5.41
C LYS A 171 5.09 -6.13 -4.59
N ASP A 172 5.95 -5.41 -3.88
CA ASP A 172 6.83 -5.98 -2.85
C ASP A 172 6.09 -6.18 -1.51
N LEU A 173 6.80 -6.64 -0.48
CA LEU A 173 6.25 -6.80 0.87
C LEU A 173 5.86 -5.47 1.54
N ARG A 174 6.30 -4.33 1.00
CA ARG A 174 5.95 -2.98 1.46
C ARG A 174 4.75 -2.41 0.70
N GLY A 175 4.23 -3.13 -0.30
CA GLY A 175 3.14 -2.70 -1.17
C GLY A 175 3.54 -1.79 -2.33
N ASN A 176 4.84 -1.55 -2.52
CA ASN A 176 5.40 -0.71 -3.58
C ASN A 176 5.70 -1.56 -4.83
N ASP A 177 5.49 -0.99 -6.01
CA ASP A 177 5.84 -1.64 -7.28
C ASP A 177 7.22 -1.18 -7.79
N SER A 178 7.70 -1.80 -8.87
CA SER A 178 9.02 -1.45 -9.42
C SER A 178 9.03 -0.03 -10.01
N LEU A 179 7.91 0.42 -10.55
CA LEU A 179 7.76 1.76 -11.14
C LEU A 179 7.86 2.86 -10.08
N TYR A 180 7.31 2.62 -8.89
CA TYR A 180 7.45 3.51 -7.74
C TYR A 180 8.92 3.76 -7.41
N TYR A 181 9.73 2.71 -7.28
CA TYR A 181 11.17 2.85 -6.99
C TYR A 181 11.94 3.54 -8.12
N MET A 182 11.63 3.23 -9.39
CA MET A 182 12.22 3.93 -10.53
C MET A 182 11.95 5.44 -10.48
N SER A 183 10.72 5.82 -10.10
CA SER A 183 10.34 7.22 -9.98
C SER A 183 11.03 7.91 -8.81
N LEU A 184 11.11 7.23 -7.66
CA LEU A 184 11.72 7.75 -6.44
C LEU A 184 13.22 8.01 -6.61
N TYR A 185 13.92 7.14 -7.35
CA TYR A 185 15.37 7.21 -7.53
C TYR A 185 15.83 7.71 -8.90
N ASN A 186 14.90 8.22 -9.72
CA ASN A 186 15.14 8.72 -11.08
C ASN A 186 15.91 7.70 -11.96
N VAL A 187 15.51 6.43 -11.91
CA VAL A 187 16.15 5.32 -12.65
C VAL A 187 15.39 5.01 -13.94
N TYR A 188 15.06 6.06 -14.70
CA TYR A 188 14.28 5.92 -15.94
C TYR A 188 15.09 5.35 -17.10
N THR A 189 16.43 5.42 -17.04
CA THR A 189 17.31 4.91 -18.10
C THR A 189 17.13 3.42 -18.35
N ILE A 190 16.62 2.68 -17.36
CA ILE A 190 16.30 1.25 -17.46
C ILE A 190 15.15 1.00 -18.45
N LEU A 191 14.24 1.97 -18.60
CA LEU A 191 13.07 1.91 -19.47
C LEU A 191 13.34 2.43 -20.89
N ASP A 192 14.58 2.75 -21.26
CA ASP A 192 14.95 3.17 -22.61
C ASP A 192 15.02 1.97 -23.58
N THR A 193 13.90 1.24 -23.70
CA THR A 193 13.74 0.11 -24.61
C THR A 193 12.45 0.22 -25.39
N THR A 194 12.43 -0.28 -26.63
CA THR A 194 11.24 -0.23 -27.49
C THR A 194 10.06 -1.02 -26.91
N SER A 195 10.33 -2.05 -26.10
CA SER A 195 9.30 -2.84 -25.42
C SER A 195 8.63 -2.07 -24.27
N THR A 196 9.41 -1.31 -23.51
CA THR A 196 8.91 -0.51 -22.38
C THR A 196 8.11 0.70 -22.86
N ASP A 197 8.44 1.29 -24.00
CA ASP A 197 7.64 2.38 -24.61
C ASP A 197 6.19 1.97 -24.85
N LYS A 198 5.96 0.75 -25.35
CA LYS A 198 4.60 0.22 -25.55
C LYS A 198 3.86 0.08 -24.22
N ILE A 199 4.53 -0.45 -23.21
CA ILE A 199 3.96 -0.63 -21.88
C ILE A 199 3.61 0.72 -21.26
N LEU A 200 4.49 1.72 -21.38
CA LEU A 200 4.23 3.09 -20.93
C LEU A 200 3.03 3.67 -21.66
N GLN A 201 2.94 3.51 -22.99
CA GLN A 201 1.74 3.92 -23.73
C GLN A 201 0.48 3.22 -23.22
N ASP A 202 0.55 1.94 -22.87
CA ASP A 202 -0.58 1.19 -22.31
C ASP A 202 -0.91 1.58 -20.86
N PHE A 203 0.04 2.11 -20.10
CA PHE A 203 -0.24 2.72 -18.79
C PHE A 203 -0.91 4.08 -18.94
N TRP A 204 -0.50 4.85 -19.95
CA TRP A 204 -1.05 6.17 -20.24
C TRP A 204 -2.43 6.12 -20.89
N LYS A 205 -2.64 5.15 -21.79
CA LYS A 205 -3.96 4.77 -22.27
C LYS A 205 -4.66 4.05 -21.14
N SER A 206 -5.28 4.80 -20.24
CA SER A 206 -6.09 4.24 -19.16
C SER A 206 -7.01 3.13 -19.70
N SER A 207 -7.41 2.16 -18.88
CA SER A 207 -8.38 1.12 -19.27
C SER A 207 -9.71 1.67 -19.81
N LYS A 208 -9.97 2.96 -19.57
CA LYS A 208 -10.99 3.73 -20.28
C LYS A 208 -10.44 4.08 -21.65
N ASP A 209 -10.97 3.45 -22.69
CA ASP A 209 -10.78 3.89 -24.07
C ASP A 209 -11.24 5.35 -24.19
N VAL A 210 -10.32 6.30 -23.97
CA VAL A 210 -10.52 7.70 -24.32
C VAL A 210 -10.33 7.79 -25.83
N THR A 211 -11.27 7.21 -26.56
CA THR A 211 -11.45 7.48 -27.99
C THR A 211 -12.06 8.88 -28.09
N GLY A 212 -11.18 9.88 -27.97
CA GLY A 212 -11.56 11.28 -28.12
C GLY A 212 -10.30 12.12 -28.32
N TYR A 213 -10.39 13.12 -29.20
CA TYR A 213 -9.32 14.10 -29.28
C TYR A 213 -9.22 14.85 -27.95
N LEU A 214 -8.01 15.23 -27.50
CA LEU A 214 -7.83 16.05 -26.28
C LEU A 214 -8.72 17.30 -26.30
N ILE A 215 -8.97 17.80 -27.51
CA ILE A 215 -9.87 18.91 -27.80
C ILE A 215 -11.33 18.55 -27.49
N GLU A 216 -11.81 17.33 -27.78
CA GLU A 216 -13.18 16.88 -27.45
C GLU A 216 -13.42 16.69 -25.95
N ALA A 217 -12.36 16.42 -25.19
CA ALA A 217 -12.40 16.40 -23.73
C ALA A 217 -12.43 17.81 -23.11
N SER A 218 -12.07 18.86 -23.87
CA SER A 218 -12.15 20.24 -23.40
C SER A 218 -13.60 20.70 -23.26
N SER A 219 -13.97 21.16 -22.07
CA SER A 219 -15.27 21.78 -21.80
C SER A 219 -15.53 22.98 -22.72
N SER A 220 -14.51 23.80 -22.99
CA SER A 220 -14.61 24.96 -23.88
C SER A 220 -14.88 24.56 -25.33
N PHE A 221 -14.21 23.53 -25.83
CA PHE A 221 -14.48 23.03 -27.18
C PHE A 221 -15.86 22.38 -27.27
N ARG A 222 -16.29 21.63 -26.25
CA ARG A 222 -17.66 21.11 -26.16
C ARG A 222 -18.69 22.23 -26.19
N ILE A 223 -18.48 23.34 -25.48
CA ILE A 223 -19.38 24.51 -25.52
C ILE A 223 -19.43 25.09 -26.94
N ILE A 224 -18.27 25.28 -27.58
CA ILE A 224 -18.18 25.85 -28.94
C ILE A 224 -18.83 24.92 -29.97
N MET A 225 -18.57 23.61 -29.91
CA MET A 225 -19.19 22.62 -30.80
C MET A 225 -20.66 22.38 -30.49
N SER A 226 -21.10 22.46 -29.23
CA SER A 226 -22.51 22.39 -28.85
C SER A 226 -23.33 23.56 -29.40
N ASN A 227 -22.71 24.71 -29.66
CA ASN A 227 -23.36 25.82 -30.37
C ASN A 227 -23.59 25.53 -31.86
N SER A 228 -22.91 24.54 -32.45
CA SER A 228 -23.18 24.09 -33.84
C SER A 228 -24.40 23.18 -33.91
N THR A 229 -24.75 22.49 -32.82
CA THR A 229 -26.01 21.74 -32.71
C THR A 229 -27.17 22.70 -32.41
N ARG A 230 -27.67 23.37 -33.44
CA ARG A 230 -28.89 24.23 -33.41
C ARG A 230 -30.18 23.56 -32.90
N PHE A 231 -30.12 22.32 -32.45
CA PHE A 231 -31.27 21.50 -32.05
C PHE A 231 -31.27 21.04 -30.59
N LEU A 232 -30.26 21.36 -29.78
CA LEU A 232 -30.37 21.19 -28.34
C LEU A 232 -31.08 22.43 -27.77
N PRO A 233 -32.31 22.30 -27.24
CA PRO A 233 -32.99 23.42 -26.60
C PRO A 233 -32.09 23.93 -25.48
N GLN A 234 -31.71 25.21 -25.54
CA GLN A 234 -30.85 25.85 -24.54
C GLN A 234 -31.54 25.74 -23.18
N PHE A 235 -31.08 24.78 -22.38
CA PHE A 235 -31.64 24.47 -21.06
C PHE A 235 -31.57 25.71 -20.15
N GLU A 236 -30.51 26.50 -20.31
CA GLU A 236 -30.28 27.75 -19.59
C GLU A 236 -31.28 28.85 -20.00
N GLU A 237 -31.63 28.97 -21.28
CA GLU A 237 -32.60 29.96 -21.76
C GLU A 237 -34.05 29.62 -21.36
N GLN A 238 -34.33 28.34 -21.12
CA GLN A 238 -35.60 27.85 -20.59
C GLN A 238 -35.68 27.96 -19.06
N ASN A 239 -34.56 27.87 -18.34
CA ASN A 239 -34.49 27.88 -16.88
C ASN A 239 -33.97 29.19 -16.26
N ARG A 240 -33.93 30.29 -17.01
CA ARG A 240 -33.62 31.63 -16.47
C ARG A 240 -34.59 32.00 -15.34
N PHE A 241 -34.05 32.50 -14.23
CA PHE A 241 -34.77 32.83 -13.00
C PHE A 241 -36.01 33.72 -13.15
N TYR A 242 -36.09 34.54 -14.21
CA TYR A 242 -37.19 35.46 -14.49
C TYR A 242 -38.30 34.86 -15.37
N LYS A 243 -38.13 33.66 -15.94
CA LYS A 243 -39.20 33.00 -16.71
C LYS A 243 -40.16 32.29 -15.74
N LYS A 244 -41.46 32.49 -15.93
CA LYS A 244 -42.49 31.72 -15.20
C LYS A 244 -42.30 30.24 -15.53
N ILE A 245 -41.95 29.47 -14.50
CA ILE A 245 -41.77 28.03 -14.58
C ILE A 245 -43.12 27.40 -14.92
N ASP A 246 -43.21 26.74 -16.08
CA ASP A 246 -44.41 26.00 -16.48
C ASP A 246 -44.43 24.67 -15.73
N LEU A 247 -45.12 24.64 -14.57
CA LEU A 247 -45.19 23.47 -13.69
C LEU A 247 -45.71 22.21 -14.40
N LYS A 248 -46.47 22.37 -15.49
CA LYS A 248 -46.99 21.24 -16.28
C LYS A 248 -45.93 20.60 -17.18
N LYS A 249 -44.84 21.31 -17.47
CA LYS A 249 -43.72 20.85 -18.30
C LYS A 249 -42.52 20.37 -17.48
N LEU A 250 -42.55 20.54 -16.17
CA LEU A 250 -41.59 19.93 -15.26
C LEU A 250 -41.81 18.42 -15.25
N LYS A 251 -41.22 17.74 -16.24
CA LYS A 251 -41.00 16.31 -16.15
C LYS A 251 -39.79 16.10 -15.24
N SER A 252 -39.90 15.16 -14.30
CA SER A 252 -38.74 14.66 -13.58
C SER A 252 -37.67 14.29 -14.60
N HIS A 253 -36.45 14.78 -14.41
CA HIS A 253 -35.32 14.41 -15.26
C HIS A 253 -35.23 12.88 -15.29
N THR A 254 -34.97 12.26 -16.44
CA THR A 254 -34.92 10.79 -16.58
C THR A 254 -33.96 10.15 -15.58
N PHE A 255 -32.91 10.86 -15.20
CA PHE A 255 -31.92 10.41 -14.22
C PHE A 255 -32.24 10.82 -12.78
N GLN A 256 -33.37 11.49 -12.49
CA GLN A 256 -33.72 11.91 -11.14
C GLN A 256 -33.87 10.72 -10.19
N PHE A 257 -34.45 9.62 -10.70
CA PHE A 257 -34.53 8.37 -9.93
C PHE A 257 -33.15 7.75 -9.70
N GLU A 258 -32.25 7.79 -10.69
CA GLU A 258 -30.89 7.27 -10.56
C GLU A 258 -30.04 8.09 -9.58
N VAL A 259 -30.13 9.42 -9.65
CA VAL A 259 -29.47 10.34 -8.71
C VAL A 259 -30.00 10.11 -7.30
N TRP A 260 -31.32 10.00 -7.14
CA TRP A 260 -31.93 9.67 -5.84
C TRP A 260 -31.46 8.32 -5.30
N LYS A 261 -31.48 7.27 -6.15
CA LYS A 261 -31.00 5.94 -5.80
C LYS A 261 -29.55 5.96 -5.36
N LYS A 262 -28.66 6.64 -6.09
CA LYS A 262 -27.24 6.79 -5.73
C LYS A 262 -27.04 7.57 -4.44
N SER A 263 -27.83 8.63 -4.22
CA SER A 263 -27.76 9.43 -2.97
C SER A 263 -28.18 8.62 -1.73
N MET A 264 -29.16 7.73 -1.87
CA MET A 264 -29.58 6.81 -0.81
C MET A 264 -28.49 5.79 -0.49
N GLN A 265 -27.80 5.28 -1.52
CA GLN A 265 -26.69 4.34 -1.34
C GLN A 265 -25.52 5.00 -0.60
N ILE A 266 -25.16 6.24 -0.96
CA ILE A 266 -24.11 7.00 -0.25
C ILE A 266 -24.50 7.23 1.22
N SER A 267 -25.76 7.59 1.48
CA SER A 267 -26.25 7.79 2.85
C SER A 267 -26.17 6.51 3.69
N LEU A 268 -26.49 5.36 3.08
CA LEU A 268 -26.36 4.05 3.74
C LEU A 268 -24.90 3.73 4.10
N VAL A 269 -23.96 3.98 3.17
CA VAL A 269 -22.53 3.77 3.40
C VAL A 269 -22.02 4.66 4.54
N HIS A 270 -22.43 5.93 4.58
CA HIS A 270 -22.08 6.83 5.68
C HIS A 270 -22.62 6.34 7.03
N GLN A 271 -23.90 5.93 7.08
CA GLN A 271 -24.50 5.41 8.31
C GLN A 271 -23.77 4.16 8.81
N LEU A 272 -23.44 3.22 7.91
CA LEU A 272 -22.68 2.02 8.25
C LEU A 272 -21.28 2.38 8.80
N ARG A 273 -20.63 3.39 8.23
CA ARG A 273 -19.31 3.86 8.68
C ARG A 273 -19.37 4.50 10.07
N GLU A 274 -20.41 5.27 10.36
CA GLU A 274 -20.66 5.83 11.69
C GLU A 274 -20.93 4.74 12.72
N GLU A 275 -21.78 3.75 12.40
CA GLU A 275 -22.04 2.60 13.27
C GLU A 275 -20.76 1.81 13.54
N MET A 276 -19.89 1.62 12.54
CA MET A 276 -18.59 0.97 12.73
C MET A 276 -17.66 1.75 13.68
N SER A 277 -17.69 3.09 13.65
CA SER A 277 -16.85 3.90 14.54
C SER A 277 -17.22 3.77 16.02
N GLN A 278 -18.42 3.26 16.32
CA GLN A 278 -18.95 3.09 17.68
C GLN A 278 -18.69 1.69 18.26
N ILE A 279 -18.22 0.73 17.45
CA ILE A 279 -18.01 -0.66 17.88
C ILE A 279 -16.60 -0.80 18.49
N LYS A 280 -16.52 -1.35 19.71
CA LYS A 280 -15.25 -1.54 20.44
C LYS A 280 -14.39 -2.62 19.79
N ASP A 281 -13.06 -2.46 19.89
CA ASP A 281 -11.97 -3.14 19.18
C ASP A 281 -12.01 -4.69 19.06
N GLY A 282 -12.89 -5.39 19.79
CA GLY A 282 -12.99 -6.85 19.79
C GLY A 282 -13.75 -7.47 18.61
N GLU A 283 -14.66 -6.74 17.96
CA GLU A 283 -15.48 -7.26 16.83
C GLU A 283 -15.02 -6.74 15.45
N LEU A 284 -13.92 -5.99 15.41
CA LEU A 284 -13.45 -5.24 14.24
C LEU A 284 -13.16 -6.13 13.02
N LEU A 285 -12.65 -7.34 13.22
CA LEU A 285 -12.18 -8.22 12.15
C LEU A 285 -13.34 -8.83 11.33
N ALA A 286 -14.45 -9.19 11.98
CA ALA A 286 -15.62 -9.75 11.30
C ALA A 286 -16.34 -8.68 10.46
N LEU A 287 -16.33 -7.43 10.94
CA LEU A 287 -16.93 -6.29 10.27
C LEU A 287 -16.08 -5.76 9.10
N GLN A 288 -14.75 -5.75 9.24
CA GLN A 288 -13.85 -5.43 8.13
C GLN A 288 -14.03 -6.38 6.95
N ASN A 289 -14.18 -7.69 7.22
CA ASN A 289 -14.48 -8.68 6.19
C ASN A 289 -15.86 -8.44 5.54
N TYR A 290 -16.87 -8.02 6.31
CA TYR A 290 -18.20 -7.72 5.77
C TYR A 290 -18.20 -6.48 4.87
N VAL A 291 -17.44 -5.45 5.23
CA VAL A 291 -17.27 -4.24 4.40
C VAL A 291 -16.54 -4.54 3.10
N GLN A 292 -15.45 -5.32 3.16
CA GLN A 292 -14.76 -5.76 1.95
C GLN A 292 -15.67 -6.54 1.01
N ILE A 293 -16.57 -7.38 1.53
CA ILE A 293 -17.56 -8.11 0.72
C ILE A 293 -18.55 -7.15 0.06
N ILE A 294 -19.00 -6.10 0.75
CA ILE A 294 -19.92 -5.10 0.19
C ILE A 294 -19.21 -4.25 -0.89
N ASP A 295 -17.98 -3.80 -0.62
CA ASP A 295 -17.19 -3.02 -1.58
C ASP A 295 -16.92 -3.86 -2.84
N GLN A 296 -16.56 -5.13 -2.68
CA GLN A 296 -16.40 -6.09 -3.78
C GLN A 296 -17.70 -6.28 -4.57
N GLN A 297 -18.85 -6.45 -3.89
CA GLN A 297 -20.15 -6.58 -4.56
C GLN A 297 -20.56 -5.32 -5.32
N LEU A 298 -20.18 -4.13 -4.82
CA LEU A 298 -20.43 -2.86 -5.50
C LEU A 298 -19.52 -2.67 -6.70
N GLU A 299 -18.24 -3.06 -6.59
CA GLU A 299 -17.27 -3.05 -7.68
C GLU A 299 -17.65 -4.05 -8.79
N ASP A 300 -18.04 -5.28 -8.43
CA ASP A 300 -18.52 -6.31 -9.36
C ASP A 300 -19.80 -5.89 -10.09
N ALA A 301 -20.65 -5.08 -9.44
CA ALA A 301 -21.83 -4.48 -10.04
C ALA A 301 -21.53 -3.23 -10.88
N GLY A 302 -20.26 -2.85 -11.03
CA GLY A 302 -19.79 -1.74 -11.86
C GLY A 302 -19.91 -0.36 -11.21
N TYR A 303 -20.04 -0.28 -9.89
CA TYR A 303 -20.15 0.98 -9.15
C TYR A 303 -18.82 1.32 -8.46
N ASP A 304 -18.12 2.33 -8.98
CA ASP A 304 -16.89 2.86 -8.37
C ASP A 304 -17.24 3.97 -7.37
N ILE A 305 -17.19 3.65 -6.08
CA ILE A 305 -17.56 4.55 -4.97
C ILE A 305 -16.53 5.69 -4.82
N ASN A 306 -15.29 5.48 -5.28
CA ASN A 306 -14.20 6.45 -5.15
C ASN A 306 -14.39 7.71 -6.02
N LEU A 307 -15.36 7.70 -6.94
CA LEU A 307 -15.69 8.87 -7.78
C LEU A 307 -16.73 9.83 -7.15
N ALA A 308 -17.34 9.49 -6.01
CA ALA A 308 -18.37 10.32 -5.38
C ALA A 308 -17.84 11.24 -4.27
N ILE A 309 -16.54 11.20 -3.97
CA ILE A 309 -15.90 12.04 -2.95
C ILE A 309 -15.11 13.14 -3.67
N ASP A 310 -15.75 14.29 -3.88
CA ASP A 310 -15.03 15.54 -4.15
C ASP A 310 -14.25 15.93 -2.87
N ASP A 311 -12.97 16.28 -3.02
CA ASP A 311 -12.00 16.63 -1.97
C ASP A 311 -12.37 17.87 -1.10
N ASN A 312 -13.57 18.43 -1.24
CA ASN A 312 -14.00 19.66 -0.55
C ASN A 312 -14.80 19.46 0.74
N MET A 313 -15.03 18.21 1.19
CA MET A 313 -15.77 17.95 2.45
C MET A 313 -14.87 17.62 3.66
N CYS A 314 -13.55 17.49 3.48
CA CYS A 314 -12.62 17.16 4.58
C CYS A 314 -12.14 18.38 5.40
N SER A 315 -12.46 19.62 5.03
CA SER A 315 -11.94 20.83 5.70
C SER A 315 -12.86 21.43 6.76
N GLN A 316 -13.93 20.73 7.18
CA GLN A 316 -14.90 21.24 8.17
C GLN A 316 -15.00 20.41 9.46
N LEU A 317 -14.05 19.51 9.73
CA LEU A 317 -14.10 18.63 10.92
C LEU A 317 -13.06 18.92 12.01
N ASP A 318 -12.33 20.04 11.94
CA ASP A 318 -11.30 20.38 12.93
C ASP A 318 -11.81 21.08 14.21
N ASP A 319 -13.11 21.35 14.34
CA ASP A 319 -13.68 22.04 15.50
C ASP A 319 -14.76 21.22 16.22
N ILE A 320 -14.37 20.19 16.99
CA ILE A 320 -15.21 19.63 18.06
C ILE A 320 -14.38 19.43 19.34
N PRO A 321 -14.78 20.02 20.50
CA PRO A 321 -14.02 19.90 21.74
C PRO A 321 -14.09 18.49 22.34
N GLN A 322 -12.98 18.05 22.91
CA GLN A 322 -12.86 16.79 23.67
C GLN A 322 -13.84 16.77 24.86
N LEU A 323 -14.86 15.92 24.78
CA LEU A 323 -15.73 15.60 25.91
C LEU A 323 -15.17 14.38 26.67
N GLN A 324 -14.93 14.58 27.96
CA GLN A 324 -14.42 13.59 28.89
C GLN A 324 -15.41 12.42 29.08
N LEU A 325 -14.90 11.20 28.92
CA LEU A 325 -15.63 9.98 29.25
C LEU A 325 -15.92 9.91 30.76
N ASN A 326 -17.20 10.00 31.10
CA ASN A 326 -17.68 9.65 32.43
C ASN A 326 -18.07 8.17 32.47
N LYS A 327 -17.53 7.46 33.45
CA LYS A 327 -17.83 6.06 33.76
C LYS A 327 -19.22 5.95 34.37
N ASN A 328 -19.88 4.82 34.10
CA ASN A 328 -21.07 4.24 34.76
C ASN A 328 -22.35 4.22 33.90
N LEU A 329 -22.71 3.04 33.37
CA LEU A 329 -24.08 2.51 33.37
C LEU A 329 -24.09 1.01 32.97
N PRO A 330 -25.11 0.23 33.41
CA PRO A 330 -25.01 -1.19 33.68
C PRO A 330 -25.45 -2.11 32.53
N GLU A 331 -24.99 -3.35 32.64
CA GLU A 331 -25.36 -4.51 31.82
C GLU A 331 -26.85 -4.89 32.02
N ALA A 332 -27.73 -4.46 31.11
CA ALA A 332 -29.01 -5.13 30.86
C ALA A 332 -29.63 -4.59 29.57
N HIS A 333 -29.40 -5.29 28.45
CA HIS A 333 -30.33 -5.48 27.32
C HIS A 333 -29.64 -6.30 26.21
N LEU A 334 -29.09 -7.44 26.59
CA LEU A 334 -28.87 -8.56 25.66
C LEU A 334 -30.14 -9.43 25.70
N TRP A 335 -30.49 -10.01 24.56
CA TRP A 335 -31.70 -10.82 24.29
C TRP A 335 -32.95 -10.05 23.84
N ARG A 336 -32.93 -9.50 22.61
CA ARG A 336 -34.15 -9.31 21.78
C ARG A 336 -33.89 -8.93 20.31
N LEU A 337 -32.98 -9.62 19.60
CA LEU A 337 -32.70 -9.29 18.18
C LEU A 337 -32.53 -10.49 17.21
N PRO A 338 -33.41 -11.53 17.27
CA PRO A 338 -33.67 -12.30 16.04
C PRO A 338 -35.16 -12.48 15.67
N GLN A 339 -36.11 -11.76 16.30
CA GLN A 339 -37.55 -11.92 15.95
C GLN A 339 -38.18 -10.73 15.21
N LEU A 340 -37.59 -9.53 15.22
CA LEU A 340 -38.17 -8.36 14.54
C LEU A 340 -37.89 -8.28 13.02
N LYS A 341 -36.97 -9.11 12.49
CA LYS A 341 -36.60 -9.08 11.05
C LYS A 341 -37.44 -9.98 10.14
N LEU A 342 -38.24 -10.91 10.67
CA LEU A 342 -39.13 -11.72 9.83
C LEU A 342 -40.50 -11.03 9.58
N ASP A 343 -40.98 -10.21 10.51
CA ASP A 343 -42.31 -9.61 10.41
C ASP A 343 -42.38 -8.42 9.43
N ILE A 344 -41.28 -7.64 9.29
CA ILE A 344 -41.22 -6.52 8.34
C ILE A 344 -41.16 -7.02 6.87
N CYS A 345 -40.56 -8.19 6.62
CA CYS A 345 -40.54 -8.79 5.28
C CYS A 345 -41.89 -9.40 4.87
N LEU A 346 -42.72 -9.84 5.83
CA LEU A 346 -44.03 -10.41 5.54
C LEU A 346 -45.14 -9.34 5.39
N GLU A 347 -45.00 -8.18 6.02
CA GLU A 347 -45.93 -7.05 5.83
C GLU A 347 -45.79 -6.37 4.46
N ASN A 348 -44.59 -6.29 3.89
CA ASN A 348 -44.39 -5.67 2.58
C ASN A 348 -44.90 -6.53 1.40
N ASN A 349 -45.03 -7.84 1.57
CA ASN A 349 -45.60 -8.73 0.55
C ASN A 349 -47.14 -8.82 0.57
N ARG A 350 -47.81 -8.25 1.58
CA ARG A 350 -49.29 -8.14 1.61
C ARG A 350 -49.83 -6.85 1.00
N ARG A 351 -48.99 -5.85 0.74
CA ARG A 351 -49.39 -4.57 0.12
C ARG A 351 -49.27 -4.54 -1.41
N TYR A 352 -48.81 -5.62 -2.03
CA TYR A 352 -48.73 -5.76 -3.49
C TYR A 352 -49.45 -7.03 -3.98
N ARG A 353 -50.71 -7.18 -3.55
CA ARG A 353 -51.72 -8.01 -4.20
C ARG A 353 -53.02 -7.23 -4.33
#